data_AF-A0A8J3Z259-F1
#
_entry.id   AF-A0A8J3Z259-F1
#
_cell.length_a   1.000
_cell.length_b   1.000
_cell.length_c   1.000
_cell.angle_alpha   90.00
_cell.angle_beta   90.00
_cell.angle_gamma   90.00
#
_symmetry.space_group_name_H-M   'P 1'
#
loop_
_entity.id
_entity.type
_entity.pdbx_description
1 polymer ?
#
loop_
_entity_poly.entity_id
_entity_poly.type
_entity_poly.pdbx_seq_one_letter_code
_entity_poly.pdbx_strand_id
1 'polypeptide(L)'
;MHQIRVNYALNQQVSQTLQKEHKVLNQLTADLHTQLKKAVWVSESNANFRQILAKYNVHMAELHNELNRLGAALLSASQRLQVADKRATKLF
;
A
#
# COMPACT_ATOMS: atom_id res chain seq x y z
N MET A 1 19.47 -23.43 8.88
CA MET A 1 18.62 -22.92 9.99
C MET A 1 18.80 -21.42 10.24
N HIS A 2 20.03 -20.90 10.45
CA HIS A 2 20.24 -19.48 10.76
C HIS A 2 19.81 -18.51 9.63
N GLN A 3 20.20 -18.80 8.37
CA GLN A 3 19.83 -17.97 7.21
C GLN A 3 18.30 -17.85 6.99
N ILE A 4 17.55 -18.91 7.27
CA ILE A 4 16.08 -18.94 7.06
C ILE A 4 15.38 -18.07 8.10
N ARG A 5 15.82 -18.13 9.37
CA ARG A 5 15.31 -17.26 10.45
C ARG A 5 15.59 -15.78 10.17
N VAL A 6 16.79 -15.45 9.66
CA VAL A 6 17.16 -14.09 9.26
C VAL A 6 16.26 -13.61 8.12
N ASN A 7 16.06 -14.42 7.08
CA ASN A 7 15.20 -14.08 5.95
C ASN A 7 13.72 -13.91 6.33
N TYR A 8 13.24 -14.68 7.31
CA TYR A 8 11.89 -14.55 7.86
C TYR A 8 11.71 -13.24 8.65
N ALA A 9 12.64 -12.92 9.54
CA ALA A 9 12.61 -11.67 10.31
C ALA A 9 12.65 -10.43 9.41
N LEU A 10 13.52 -10.44 8.39
CA LEU A 10 13.60 -9.38 7.38
C LEU A 10 12.28 -9.23 6.60
N ASN A 11 11.66 -10.34 6.18
CA ASN A 11 10.36 -10.26 5.49
C ASN A 11 9.24 -9.73 6.38
N GLN A 12 9.20 -10.13 7.65
CA GLN A 12 8.24 -9.57 8.59
C GLN A 12 8.42 -8.06 8.75
N GLN A 13 9.67 -7.60 8.90
CA GLN A 13 9.96 -6.18 9.06
C GLN A 13 9.57 -5.39 7.80
N VAL A 14 9.88 -5.91 6.62
CA VAL A 14 9.46 -5.32 5.34
C VAL A 14 7.93 -5.27 5.21
N SER A 15 7.24 -6.36 5.58
CA SER A 15 5.77 -6.40 5.56
C SER A 15 5.15 -5.37 6.52
N GLN A 16 5.69 -5.22 7.73
CA GLN A 16 5.20 -4.25 8.71
C GLN A 16 5.43 -2.81 8.26
N THR A 17 6.61 -2.52 7.68
CA THR A 17 6.92 -1.20 7.11
C THR A 17 5.94 -0.87 5.99
N LEU A 18 5.70 -1.81 5.07
CA LEU A 18 4.78 -1.58 3.95
C LEU A 18 3.33 -1.38 4.39
N GLN A 19 2.88 -2.05 5.45
CA GLN A 19 1.56 -1.77 6.03
C GLN A 19 1.46 -0.36 6.62
N LYS A 20 2.54 0.13 7.27
CA LYS A 20 2.58 1.50 7.79
C LYS A 20 2.55 2.53 6.66
N GLU A 21 3.40 2.35 5.65
CA GLU A 21 3.44 3.22 4.46
C GLU A 21 2.09 3.24 3.73
N HIS A 22 1.44 2.08 3.60
CA HIS A 22 0.12 1.98 2.99
C HIS A 22 -0.95 2.77 3.77
N LYS A 23 -0.93 2.71 5.10
CA LYS A 23 -1.84 3.50 5.94
C LYS A 23 -1.60 5.01 5.76
N VAL A 24 -0.33 5.44 5.68
CA VAL A 24 0.04 6.84 5.43
C VAL A 24 -0.47 7.30 4.07
N LEU A 25 -0.26 6.51 3.01
CA LEU A 25 -0.72 6.81 1.66
C LEU A 25 -2.24 6.92 1.57
N ASN A 26 -2.98 6.07 2.28
CA ASN A 26 -4.44 6.15 2.35
C ASN A 26 -4.92 7.43 3.02
N GLN A 27 -4.28 7.82 4.13
CA GLN A 27 -4.56 9.08 4.82
C GLN A 27 -4.27 10.28 3.89
N LEU A 28 -3.10 10.29 3.24
CA LEU A 28 -2.69 11.37 2.33
C LEU A 28 -3.65 11.52 1.15
N THR A 29 -4.11 10.38 0.61
CA THR A 29 -5.07 10.35 -0.50
C THR A 29 -6.42 10.94 -0.07
N ALA A 30 -6.90 10.60 1.12
CA ALA A 30 -8.15 11.15 1.66
C ALA A 30 -8.05 12.66 1.93
N ASP A 31 -6.93 13.12 2.47
CA ASP A 31 -6.67 14.54 2.74
C ASP A 31 -6.60 15.33 1.43
N LEU A 32 -5.87 14.83 0.43
CA LEU A 32 -5.78 15.44 -0.89
C LEU A 32 -7.14 15.50 -1.58
N HIS A 33 -7.93 14.42 -1.52
CA HIS A 33 -9.29 14.42 -2.07
C HIS A 33 -10.18 15.47 -1.38
N THR A 34 -10.04 15.62 -0.07
CA THR A 34 -10.79 16.62 0.71
C THR A 34 -10.37 18.05 0.34
N GLN A 35 -9.07 18.32 0.23
CA GLN A 35 -8.56 19.62 -0.19
C GLN A 35 -8.99 19.97 -1.61
N LEU A 36 -8.95 18.99 -2.51
CA LEU A 36 -9.39 19.15 -3.90
C LEU A 36 -10.89 19.46 -4.00
N LYS A 37 -11.74 18.77 -3.23
CA LYS A 37 -13.18 19.10 -3.14
C LYS A 37 -13.41 20.54 -2.66
N LYS A 38 -12.64 21.00 -1.67
CA LYS A 38 -12.74 22.40 -1.20
C LYS A 38 -12.34 23.38 -2.31
N ALA A 39 -11.30 23.07 -3.09
CA ALA A 39 -10.88 23.89 -4.21
C ALA A 39 -11.91 23.90 -5.38
N VAL A 40 -12.66 22.80 -5.59
CA VAL A 40 -13.77 22.74 -6.58
C VAL A 40 -14.85 23.76 -6.27
N TRP A 41 -15.23 23.86 -4.99
CA TRP A 41 -16.29 24.76 -4.54
C TRP A 41 -15.96 26.24 -4.84
N VAL A 42 -14.67 26.59 -4.88
CA VAL A 42 -14.20 27.96 -5.20
C VAL A 42 -14.10 28.18 -6.72
N SER A 43 -14.17 27.12 -7.53
CA SER A 43 -13.83 27.13 -8.96
C SER A 43 -14.89 26.48 -9.87
N GLU A 44 -16.17 26.50 -9.48
CA GLU A 44 -17.28 25.87 -10.23
C GLU A 44 -17.42 26.36 -11.69
N SER A 45 -16.75 27.44 -12.06
CA SER A 45 -16.75 27.99 -13.43
C SER A 45 -15.62 27.43 -14.33
N ASN A 46 -14.65 26.66 -13.82
CA ASN A 46 -13.48 26.23 -14.59
C ASN A 46 -13.56 24.75 -15.04
N ALA A 47 -13.94 24.53 -16.30
CA ALA A 47 -14.06 23.20 -16.88
C ALA A 47 -12.73 22.41 -16.92
N ASN A 48 -11.60 23.09 -17.10
CA ASN A 48 -10.28 22.45 -17.08
C ASN A 48 -9.93 21.92 -15.69
N PHE A 49 -10.32 22.66 -14.64
CA PHE A 49 -10.12 22.22 -13.27
C PHE A 49 -10.88 20.92 -12.97
N ARG A 50 -12.14 20.81 -13.39
CA ARG A 50 -12.94 19.57 -13.26
C ARG A 50 -12.30 18.36 -13.94
N GLN A 51 -11.73 18.54 -15.14
CA GLN A 51 -11.07 17.45 -15.85
C GLN A 51 -9.78 16.99 -15.17
N ILE A 52 -8.96 17.93 -14.67
CA ILE A 52 -7.74 17.62 -13.93
C ILE A 52 -8.08 16.84 -12.65
N LEU A 53 -9.14 17.23 -11.96
CA LEU A 53 -9.64 16.53 -10.77
C LEU A 53 -10.14 15.12 -11.06
N ALA A 54 -10.92 14.95 -12.12
CA ALA A 54 -11.41 13.64 -12.51
C ALA A 54 -10.23 12.70 -12.78
N LYS A 55 -9.23 13.17 -13.55
CA LYS A 55 -7.99 12.42 -13.79
C LYS A 55 -7.24 12.14 -12.49
N TYR A 56 -7.11 13.13 -11.61
CA TYR A 56 -6.42 12.96 -10.33
C TYR A 56 -7.08 11.88 -9.45
N ASN A 57 -8.42 11.91 -9.34
CA ASN A 57 -9.17 10.91 -8.57
C ASN A 57 -8.98 9.49 -9.12
N VAL A 58 -8.94 9.34 -10.45
CA VAL A 58 -8.66 8.05 -11.09
C VAL A 58 -7.25 7.55 -10.75
N HIS A 59 -6.22 8.38 -10.94
CA HIS A 59 -4.84 8.00 -10.60
C HIS A 59 -4.68 7.65 -9.12
N MET A 60 -5.36 8.38 -8.22
CA MET A 60 -5.34 8.08 -6.79
C MET A 60 -6.02 6.75 -6.46
N ALA A 61 -7.13 6.43 -7.12
CA ALA A 61 -7.78 5.13 -6.96
C ALA A 61 -6.90 3.98 -7.47
N GLU A 62 -6.23 4.16 -8.62
CA GLU A 62 -5.28 3.20 -9.17
C GLU A 62 -4.09 2.97 -8.23
N LEU A 63 -3.51 4.05 -7.70
CA LEU A 63 -2.41 3.97 -6.73
C LEU A 63 -2.83 3.19 -5.47
N HIS A 64 -4.02 3.47 -4.95
CA HIS A 64 -4.55 2.76 -3.79
C HIS A 64 -4.73 1.26 -4.09
N ASN A 65 -5.24 0.89 -5.27
CA ASN A 65 -5.38 -0.49 -5.68
C ASN A 65 -4.03 -1.23 -5.81
N GLU A 66 -3.02 -0.58 -6.39
CA GLU A 66 -1.68 -1.18 -6.50
C GLU A 66 -1.00 -1.35 -5.15
N LEU A 67 -1.15 -0.39 -4.24
CA LEU A 67 -0.63 -0.52 -2.87
C LEU A 67 -1.31 -1.66 -2.11
N ASN A 68 -2.63 -1.80 -2.24
CA ASN A 68 -3.37 -2.94 -1.69
C ASN A 68 -2.84 -4.28 -2.24
N ARG A 69 -2.63 -4.36 -3.56
CA ARG A 69 -2.11 -5.55 -4.24
C ARG A 69 -0.70 -5.90 -3.78
N LEU A 70 0.18 -4.91 -3.67
CA LEU A 70 1.53 -5.10 -3.13
C LEU A 70 1.50 -5.58 -1.68
N GLY A 71 0.70 -4.94 -0.82
CA GLY A 71 0.51 -5.37 0.57
C GLY A 71 0.05 -6.83 0.69
N ALA A 72 -0.91 -7.25 -0.13
CA ALA A 72 -1.38 -8.64 -0.16
C ALA A 72 -0.30 -9.62 -0.65
N ALA A 73 0.47 -9.25 -1.68
CA ALA A 73 1.56 -10.07 -2.20
C ALA A 73 2.66 -10.30 -1.16
N LEU A 74 3.02 -9.25 -0.41
CA LEU A 74 4.00 -9.31 0.67
C LEU A 74 3.53 -10.14 1.86
N LEU A 75 2.25 -10.05 2.23
CA LEU A 75 1.67 -10.89 3.26
C LEU A 75 1.73 -12.37 2.85
N SER A 76 1.38 -12.68 1.59
CA SER A 76 1.48 -14.04 1.06
C SER A 76 2.92 -14.55 1.05
N ALA A 77 3.89 -13.73 0.63
CA ALA A 77 5.31 -14.08 0.66
C ALA A 77 5.79 -14.38 2.08
N SER A 78 5.38 -13.56 3.05
CA SER A 78 5.71 -13.73 4.48
C SER A 78 5.14 -15.05 5.04
N GLN A 79 3.90 -15.40 4.69
CA GLN A 79 3.28 -16.67 5.09
C GLN A 79 3.99 -17.88 4.47
N ARG A 80 4.35 -17.83 3.18
CA ARG A 80 5.08 -18.92 2.51
C ARG A 80 6.43 -19.16 3.16
N LEU A 81 7.15 -18.09 3.52
CA LEU A 81 8.41 -18.19 4.24
C LEU A 81 8.24 -18.77 5.65
N GLN A 82 7.16 -18.41 6.36
CA GLN A 82 6.86 -19.00 7.67
C GLN A 82 6.64 -20.52 7.57
N VAL A 83 5.92 -20.98 6.54
CA VAL A 83 5.70 -22.41 6.30
C VAL A 83 6.99 -23.11 5.92
N ALA A 84 7.83 -22.47 5.09
CA ALA A 84 9.14 -23.00 4.73
C ALA A 84 10.07 -23.13 5.95
N ASP A 85 10.10 -22.13 6.84
CA ASP A 85 10.89 -22.17 8.07
C ASP A 85 10.41 -23.27 9.03
N LYS A 86 9.09 -23.41 9.22
CA LYS A 86 8.47 -24.49 10.03
C LYS A 86 8.78 -25.89 9.47
N ARG A 87 8.83 -26.04 8.14
CA ARG A 87 9.21 -27.31 7.50
C ARG A 87 10.69 -27.59 7.67
N ALA A 88 11.54 -26.59 7.49
CA ALA A 88 12.98 -26.71 7.70
C ALA A 88 13.32 -27.05 9.16
N THR A 89 12.59 -26.51 10.14
CA THR A 89 12.79 -26.83 11.57
C THR A 89 12.28 -28.22 11.99
N LYS A 90 11.42 -28.88 11.20
CA LYS A 90 10.97 -30.26 11.47
C LYS A 90 11.86 -31.34 10.85
N LEU A 91 12.75 -30.96 9.93
CA LEU A 91 13.64 -31.87 9.20
C LEU A 91 15.04 -31.99 9.84
N PHE A 92 15.27 -31.29 10.96
CA PHE A 92 16.46 -31.34 11.80
C PHE A 92 16.04 -31.41 13.26
#